data_AF-A0AAX1WFE3-F1
#
_entry.id   AF-A0AAX1WFE3-F1
#
_cell.length_a   1.000
_cell.length_b   1.000
_cell.length_c   1.000
_cell.angle_alpha   90.00
_cell.angle_beta   90.00
_cell.angle_gamma   90.00
#
_symmetry.space_group_name_H-M   'P 1'
#
loop_
_entity.id
_entity.type
_entity.pdbx_description
1 polymer ?
#
loop_
_entity_poly.entity_id
_entity_poly.type
_entity_poly.pdbx_seq_one_letter_code
_entity_poly.pdbx_strand_id
1 'polypeptide(L)'
;MLVRVSADTSILKEKVDALLEMFPEHIPDQLLCMISSLLSDIVFVNGPPAVSTCGAFNIVYALDFNTAAYSQVMAAARTLKINLTHE
;
A
#
# COMPACT_ATOMS: atom_id res chain seq x y z
N MET A 1 -26.25 -20.05 8.46
CA MET A 1 -24.78 -20.01 8.45
C MET A 1 -24.37 -18.59 8.10
N LEU A 2 -23.67 -17.89 9.00
CA LEU A 2 -23.20 -16.51 8.75
C LEU A 2 -21.76 -16.57 8.24
N VAL A 3 -21.51 -15.86 7.14
CA VAL A 3 -20.19 -15.65 6.59
C VAL A 3 -19.82 -14.19 6.83
N ARG A 4 -18.63 -13.94 7.35
CA ARG A 4 -18.08 -12.60 7.52
C ARG A 4 -16.86 -12.48 6.63
N VAL A 5 -16.84 -11.47 5.78
CA VAL A 5 -15.69 -11.14 4.95
C VAL A 5 -15.03 -9.91 5.57
N SER A 6 -13.71 -9.98 5.76
CA SER A 6 -12.91 -8.87 6.27
C SER A 6 -11.64 -8.68 5.44
N ALA A 7 -11.19 -7.43 5.34
CA ALA A 7 -9.93 -7.07 4.73
C ALA A 7 -8.92 -6.70 5.82
N ASP A 8 -7.74 -7.31 5.76
CA ASP A 8 -6.57 -6.90 6.52
C ASP A 8 -5.78 -5.88 5.70
N THR A 9 -5.70 -4.65 6.21
CA THR A 9 -5.02 -3.52 5.58
C THR A 9 -3.74 -3.13 6.32
N SER A 10 -3.24 -3.98 7.22
CA SER A 10 -2.02 -3.71 8.00
C SER A 10 -0.83 -3.39 7.11
N ILE A 11 -0.62 -4.17 6.05
CA ILE A 11 0.47 -3.98 5.07
C ILE A 11 0.33 -2.63 4.34
N LEU A 12 -0.89 -2.29 3.90
CA LEU A 12 -1.16 -0.99 3.28
C LEU A 12 -0.79 0.16 4.22
N LYS A 13 -1.15 0.05 5.50
CA LYS A 13 -0.81 1.07 6.50
C LYS A 13 0.70 1.23 6.64
N GLU A 14 1.44 0.14 6.85
CA GLU A 14 2.90 0.16 6.97
C GLU A 14 3.56 0.80 5.74
N LYS A 15 3.07 0.48 4.55
CA LYS A 15 3.59 1.04 3.29
C LYS A 15 3.27 2.50 3.07
N VAL A 16 2.10 2.97 3.51
CA VAL A 16 1.76 4.39 3.51
C VAL A 16 2.64 5.15 4.48
N ASP A 17 2.84 4.63 5.69
CA ASP A 17 3.70 5.25 6.70
C ASP A 17 5.15 5.38 6.16
N ALA A 18 5.71 4.31 5.59
CA ALA A 18 7.04 4.34 4.97
C ALA A 18 7.16 5.31 3.78
N LEU A 19 6.06 5.53 3.04
CA LEU A 19 6.03 6.47 1.93
C LEU A 19 5.98 7.92 2.42
N LEU A 20 5.23 8.19 3.50
CA LEU A 20 5.14 9.51 4.13
C LEU A 20 6.50 9.97 4.70
N GLU A 21 7.31 9.05 5.25
CA GLU A 21 8.69 9.35 5.71
C GLU A 21 9.64 9.81 4.59
N MET A 22 9.28 9.55 3.34
CA MET A 22 10.07 9.91 2.18
C MET A 22 9.70 11.28 1.61
N PHE A 23 8.58 11.87 2.06
CA PHE A 23 8.11 13.12 1.49
C PHE A 23 8.87 14.33 2.04
N PRO A 24 9.39 15.18 1.14
CA PRO A 24 9.88 16.50 1.54
C PRO A 24 8.71 17.43 1.89
N GLU A 25 9.03 18.60 2.44
CA GLU A 25 8.07 19.64 2.81
C GLU A 25 7.16 20.08 1.65
N HIS A 26 7.64 19.95 0.41
CA HIS A 26 6.88 20.22 -0.83
C HIS A 26 6.90 19.00 -1.75
N ILE A 27 5.74 18.36 -1.93
CA ILE A 27 5.58 17.19 -2.80
C ILE A 27 5.31 17.68 -4.24
N PRO A 28 6.14 17.32 -5.24
CA PRO A 28 5.90 17.66 -6.63
C PRO A 28 4.62 17.01 -7.17
N ASP A 29 3.91 17.70 -8.06
CA ASP A 29 2.67 17.22 -8.69
C ASP A 29 2.83 15.84 -9.36
N GLN A 30 3.98 15.58 -9.96
CA GLN A 30 4.28 14.29 -10.57
C GLN A 30 4.27 13.14 -9.55
N LEU A 31 4.83 13.37 -8.36
CA LEU A 31 4.84 12.39 -7.28
C LEU A 31 3.42 12.22 -6.71
N LEU A 32 2.64 13.31 -6.58
CA LEU A 32 1.23 13.26 -6.21
C LEU A 32 0.40 12.39 -7.18
N CYS A 33 0.57 12.58 -8.49
CA CYS A 33 -0.10 11.75 -9.50
C CYS A 33 0.26 10.26 -9.38
N MET A 34 1.53 9.95 -9.12
CA MET A 34 1.99 8.57 -8.90
C MET A 34 1.37 7.95 -7.65
N ILE A 35 1.31 8.70 -6.55
CA ILE A 35 0.66 8.25 -5.30
C ILE A 35 -0.83 8.02 -5.52
N SER A 36 -1.53 8.93 -6.20
CA SER A 36 -2.95 8.76 -6.52
C SER A 36 -3.21 7.52 -7.39
N SER A 37 -2.30 7.24 -8.33
CA SER A 37 -2.37 6.02 -9.16
C SER A 37 -2.18 4.75 -8.32
N LEU A 38 -1.28 4.78 -7.34
CA LEU A 38 -1.02 3.67 -6.43
C LEU A 38 -2.24 3.30 -5.59
N LEU A 39 -3.04 4.27 -5.15
CA LEU A 39 -4.29 4.03 -4.42
C LEU A 39 -5.33 3.26 -5.25
N SER A 40 -5.22 3.30 -6.57
CA SER A 40 -6.08 2.54 -7.49
C SER A 40 -5.54 1.14 -7.80
N ASP A 41 -4.33 0.80 -7.33
CA ASP A 41 -3.62 -0.46 -7.62
C ASP A 41 -3.42 -1.30 -6.34
N ILE A 42 -4.53 -1.50 -5.61
CA ILE A 42 -4.60 -2.36 -4.43
C ILE A 42 -5.03 -3.76 -4.86
N VAL A 43 -4.27 -4.77 -4.44
CA VAL A 43 -4.42 -6.17 -4.82
C VAL A 43 -4.59 -7.07 -3.61
N PHE A 44 -5.21 -8.24 -3.82
CA PHE A 44 -5.26 -9.31 -2.83
C PHE A 44 -3.95 -10.10 -2.86
N VAL A 45 -3.25 -10.20 -1.72
CA VAL A 45 -1.94 -10.89 -1.67
C VAL A 45 -2.00 -12.33 -1.15
N ASN A 46 -3.05 -12.68 -0.41
CA ASN A 46 -3.21 -14.04 0.12
C ASN A 46 -4.24 -14.82 -0.72
N GLY A 47 -3.75 -15.60 -1.68
CA GLY A 47 -4.54 -16.59 -2.41
C GLY A 47 -4.15 -18.02 -2.02
N PRO A 48 -5.05 -18.85 -1.45
CA PRO A 48 -6.45 -18.60 -1.09
C PRO A 48 -6.62 -17.86 0.27
N PRO A 49 -7.77 -17.20 0.50
CA PRO A 49 -8.01 -16.42 1.72
C PRO A 49 -7.99 -17.30 2.98
N ALA A 50 -7.54 -16.72 4.09
CA ALA A 50 -7.54 -17.42 5.38
C ALA A 50 -8.98 -17.61 5.87
N VAL A 51 -9.35 -18.86 6.18
CA VAL A 51 -10.67 -19.22 6.70
C VAL A 51 -10.54 -19.66 8.16
N SER A 52 -11.15 -18.91 9.07
CA SER A 52 -11.31 -19.36 10.47
C SER A 52 -12.58 -20.18 10.63
N THR A 53 -12.49 -21.32 11.31
CA THR A 53 -13.57 -22.31 11.48
C THR A 53 -14.37 -22.16 12.78
N CYS A 54 -14.09 -21.13 13.59
CA CYS A 54 -14.72 -20.97 14.90
C CYS A 54 -16.11 -20.32 14.78
N GLY A 55 -17.14 -21.14 14.49
CA GLY A 55 -18.57 -20.80 14.58
C GLY A 55 -19.16 -19.93 13.46
N ALA A 56 -18.41 -18.93 12.98
CA ALA A 56 -18.72 -18.16 11.78
C ALA A 56 -17.54 -18.26 10.80
N PHE A 57 -17.83 -18.49 9.51
CA PHE A 57 -16.79 -18.51 8.49
C PHE A 57 -16.27 -17.09 8.30
N ASN A 58 -15.13 -16.78 8.93
CA ASN A 58 -14.42 -15.52 8.73
C ASN A 58 -13.43 -15.72 7.58
N ILE A 59 -13.67 -15.05 6.46
CA ILE A 59 -12.80 -15.02 5.29
C ILE A 59 -11.99 -13.72 5.38
N VAL A 60 -10.68 -13.84 5.58
CA VAL A 60 -9.78 -12.70 5.68
C VAL A 60 -8.94 -12.59 4.41
N TYR A 61 -9.03 -11.43 3.76
CA TYR A 61 -8.19 -11.06 2.62
C TYR A 61 -7.14 -10.07 3.08
N ALA A 62 -5.86 -10.38 2.87
CA ALA A 62 -4.82 -9.36 3.01
C ALA A 62 -4.78 -8.50 1.75
N LEU A 63 -4.79 -7.19 1.96
CA LEU A 63 -4.66 -6.19 0.93
C LEU A 63 -3.26 -5.58 0.98
N ASP A 64 -2.70 -5.36 -0.21
CA ASP A 64 -1.45 -4.66 -0.39
C ASP A 64 -1.51 -3.85 -1.69
N PHE A 65 -0.61 -2.89 -1.86
CA PHE A 65 -0.35 -2.30 -3.17
C PHE A 65 0.32 -3.32 -4.07
N ASN A 66 0.03 -3.22 -5.37
CA ASN A 66 0.83 -3.90 -6.39
C ASN A 66 2.32 -3.61 -6.16
N THR A 67 3.10 -4.67 -6.01
CA THR A 67 4.52 -4.55 -5.64
C THR A 67 5.30 -3.73 -6.66
N ALA A 68 5.05 -3.91 -7.96
CA ALA A 68 5.76 -3.18 -9.01
C ALA A 68 5.40 -1.69 -8.98
N ALA A 69 4.11 -1.36 -8.88
CA ALA A 69 3.66 0.03 -8.78
C ALA A 69 4.23 0.70 -7.51
N TYR A 70 4.14 0.03 -6.36
CA TYR A 70 4.67 0.55 -5.10
C TYR A 70 6.19 0.81 -5.18
N SER A 71 6.95 -0.13 -5.74
CA SER A 71 8.39 0.05 -5.93
C SER A 71 8.74 1.24 -6.82
N GLN A 72 7.96 1.50 -7.87
CA GLN A 72 8.16 2.68 -8.73
C GLN A 72 7.93 3.98 -7.97
N VAL A 73 6.86 4.08 -7.18
CA VAL A 73 6.59 5.29 -6.36
C VAL A 73 7.71 5.51 -5.35
N MET A 74 8.17 4.45 -4.66
CA MET A 74 9.27 4.55 -3.70
C MET A 74 10.59 4.97 -4.36
N ALA A 75 10.87 4.49 -5.58
CA ALA A 75 12.05 4.92 -6.32
C ALA A 75 11.98 6.41 -6.66
N ALA A 76 10.84 6.89 -7.17
CA ALA A 76 10.63 8.30 -7.47
C ALA A 76 10.78 9.19 -6.21
N ALA A 77 10.18 8.79 -5.09
CA ALA A 77 10.29 9.50 -3.82
C ALA A 77 11.75 9.58 -3.32
N ARG A 78 12.52 8.48 -3.44
CA ARG A 78 13.95 8.47 -3.10
C ARG A 78 14.78 9.41 -3.97
N THR A 79 14.58 9.37 -5.29
CA THR A 79 15.29 10.26 -6.22
C THR A 79 15.01 11.72 -5.89
N LEU A 80 13.76 12.07 -5.60
CA LEU A 80 13.39 13.42 -5.18
C LEU A 80 14.11 13.85 -3.89
N LYS A 81 14.06 13.00 -2.85
CA LYS A 81 14.71 13.27 -1.56
C LYS A 81 16.22 13.50 -1.72
N ILE A 82 16.88 12.69 -2.54
CA ILE A 82 18.32 12.82 -2.86
C ILE A 82 18.58 14.16 -3.54
N ASN A 83 17.82 14.50 -4.58
CA ASN A 83 18.02 15.75 -5.32
C ASN A 83 17.87 16.99 -4.41
N LEU A 84 16.89 16.99 -3.49
CA LEU A 84 16.69 18.08 -2.52
C LEU A 84 17.77 18.15 -1.43
N THR A 85 18.48 17.05 -1.15
CA THR A 85 19.55 17.03 -0.13
C THR A 85 20.91 17.44 -0.71
N HIS A 86 21.04 17.51 -2.04
CA HIS A 86 22.27 17.89 -2.75
C HIS A 86 22.24 19.33 -3.32
N GLU A 87 21.17 20.08 -3.05
CA GLU A 87 21.08 21.54 -3.27
C GLU A 87 21.66 22.31 -2.07
#